data_AF-A0A839CXD7-F1
#
_entry.id   AF-A0A839CXD7-F1
#
_cell.length_a   1.000
_cell.length_b   1.000
_cell.length_c   1.000
_cell.angle_alpha   90.00
_cell.angle_beta   90.00
_cell.angle_gamma   90.00
#
_symmetry.space_group_name_H-M   'P 1'
#
loop_
_entity.id
_entity.type
_entity.pdbx_description
1 polymer ?
#
loop_
_entity_poly.entity_id
_entity_poly.type
_entity_poly.pdbx_seq_one_letter_code
_entity_poly.pdbx_strand_id
1 'polypeptide(L)'
;MNIFKHRHFKHEIIIWAVRWYCKYGISYRDLEEMFCERGVDVDHSTIYRWVICYAPKLLDKLKWYWKPTLGYSWRVDETYVKVKGKWAYLYRALDRE
;
A
#
# COMPACT_ATOMS: atom_id res chain seq x y z
N MET A 1 -11.64 14.14 -12.24
CA MET A 1 -12.19 14.32 -10.87
C MET A 1 -11.02 14.28 -9.88
N ASN A 2 -10.81 15.34 -9.08
CA ASN A 2 -9.67 15.41 -8.16
C ASN A 2 -9.88 14.45 -6.96
N ILE A 3 -9.05 13.42 -6.83
CA ILE A 3 -9.17 12.34 -5.82
C ILE A 3 -8.87 12.85 -4.39
N PHE A 4 -8.27 14.04 -4.27
CA PHE A 4 -7.93 14.68 -3.00
C PHE A 4 -8.84 15.85 -2.65
N LYS A 5 -9.92 16.06 -3.43
CA LYS A 5 -10.89 17.12 -3.14
C LYS A 5 -11.49 16.92 -1.74
N HIS A 6 -11.60 18.00 -0.96
CA HIS A 6 -12.15 18.01 0.40
C HIS A 6 -11.34 17.22 1.45
N ARG A 7 -10.02 17.06 1.24
CA ARG A 7 -9.13 16.50 2.28
C ARG A 7 -8.54 17.61 3.13
N HIS A 8 -8.49 17.37 4.44
CA HIS A 8 -7.88 18.27 5.42
C HIS A 8 -6.36 18.37 5.24
N PHE A 9 -5.72 17.25 4.86
CA PHE A 9 -4.28 17.17 4.67
C PHE A 9 -3.91 17.38 3.20
N LYS A 10 -2.73 17.98 2.98
CA LYS A 10 -2.13 18.10 1.65
C LYS A 10 -2.01 16.73 1.00
N HIS A 11 -2.28 16.66 -0.31
CA HIS A 11 -2.24 15.40 -1.05
C HIS A 11 -0.87 14.71 -0.96
N GLU A 12 0.22 15.47 -0.83
CA GLU A 12 1.57 14.93 -0.70
C GLU A 12 1.69 14.08 0.56
N ILE A 13 1.30 14.59 1.73
CA ILE A 13 1.35 13.87 3.01
C ILE A 13 0.61 12.53 2.90
N ILE A 14 -0.58 12.55 2.31
CA ILE A 14 -1.41 11.36 2.10
C ILE A 14 -0.67 10.35 1.21
N ILE A 15 -0.10 10.79 0.09
CA ILE A 15 0.63 9.91 -0.84
C ILE A 15 1.90 9.35 -0.18
N TRP A 16 2.64 10.16 0.58
CA TRP A 16 3.84 9.73 1.29
C TRP A 16 3.51 8.63 2.31
N ALA A 17 2.46 8.82 3.12
CA ALA A 17 2.01 7.83 4.10
C ALA A 17 1.64 6.51 3.42
N VAL A 18 0.84 6.56 2.36
CA VAL A 18 0.38 5.37 1.63
C VAL A 18 1.56 4.67 0.94
N ARG A 19 2.47 5.42 0.33
CA ARG A 19 3.67 4.88 -0.31
C ARG A 19 4.57 4.18 0.70
N TRP A 20 4.83 4.79 1.84
CA TRP A 20 5.70 4.23 2.86
C TRP A 20 5.14 2.94 3.45
N TYR A 21 3.83 2.92 3.75
CA TYR A 21 3.15 1.71 4.16
C TYR A 21 3.30 0.59 3.11
N CYS A 22 2.94 0.86 1.85
CA CYS A 22 2.94 -0.17 0.80
C CYS A 22 4.35 -0.64 0.39
N LYS A 23 5.36 0.24 0.41
CA LYS A 23 6.71 -0.08 -0.08
C LYS A 23 7.60 -0.69 0.99
N TYR A 24 7.55 -0.17 2.22
CA TYR A 24 8.49 -0.52 3.28
C TYR A 24 7.87 -1.33 4.41
N GLY A 25 6.54 -1.52 4.41
CA GLY A 25 5.85 -2.30 5.44
C GLY A 25 5.86 -1.65 6.83
N ILE A 26 6.06 -0.33 6.91
CA ILE A 26 6.08 0.44 8.16
C ILE A 26 4.67 0.39 8.79
N SER A 27 4.57 0.19 10.10
CA SER A 27 3.27 0.13 10.76
C SER A 27 2.58 1.49 10.78
N TYR A 28 1.25 1.51 10.97
CA TYR A 28 0.52 2.78 11.02
C TYR A 28 0.90 3.65 12.22
N ARG A 29 1.31 3.03 13.33
CA ARG A 29 1.75 3.75 14.54
C ARG A 29 3.13 4.36 14.33
N ASP A 30 4.04 3.62 13.70
CA ASP A 30 5.37 4.15 13.38
C ASP A 30 5.25 5.30 12.37
N LEU A 31 4.33 5.21 11.40
CA LEU A 31 4.05 6.32 10.48
C LEU A 31 3.50 7.56 11.20
N GLU A 32 2.58 7.37 12.15
CA GLU A 32 2.07 8.45 13.01
C GLU A 32 3.21 9.13 13.78
N GLU A 33 4.11 8.36 14.41
CA GLU A 33 5.28 8.88 15.10
C GLU A 33 6.21 9.66 14.16
N MET A 34 6.53 9.10 12.98
CA MET A 34 7.35 9.75 11.97
C MET A 34 6.76 11.05 11.42
N PHE A 35 5.43 11.16 11.37
CA PHE A 35 4.75 12.40 10.97
C PHE A 35 4.75 13.41 12.12
N CYS A 36 4.56 12.96 13.35
CA CYS A 36 4.63 13.78 14.55
C CYS A 36 6.01 14.46 14.67
N GLU A 37 7.10 13.71 14.46
CA GLU A 37 8.49 14.24 14.41
C GLU A 37 8.67 15.35 13.37
N ARG A 38 7.88 15.34 12.30
CA ARG A 38 7.91 16.33 11.21
C ARG A 38 6.90 17.46 11.40
N GLY A 39 6.25 17.54 12.56
CA GLY A 39 5.25 18.55 12.90
C GLY A 39 3.89 18.34 12.24
N VAL A 40 3.58 17.10 11.82
CA VAL A 40 2.31 16.74 11.20
C VAL A 40 1.55 15.81 12.14
N ASP A 41 0.52 16.35 12.80
CA ASP A 41 -0.34 15.58 13.70
C ASP A 41 -1.40 14.78 12.93
N VAL A 42 -1.24 13.46 12.87
CA VAL A 42 -2.13 12.53 12.15
C VAL A 42 -2.23 11.22 12.94
N ASP A 43 -3.43 10.89 13.37
CA ASP A 43 -3.72 9.61 14.03
C ASP A 43 -3.56 8.41 13.06
N HIS A 44 -3.00 7.29 13.54
CA HIS A 44 -2.80 6.06 12.78
C HIS A 44 -4.08 5.53 12.10
N SER A 45 -5.27 5.73 12.69
CA SER A 45 -6.54 5.31 12.07
C SER A 45 -6.87 6.14 10.83
N THR A 46 -6.42 7.40 10.77
CA THR A 46 -6.54 8.26 9.60
C THR A 46 -5.63 7.76 8.47
N ILE A 47 -4.41 7.36 8.80
CA ILE A 47 -3.45 6.75 7.86
C ILE A 47 -4.03 5.45 7.30
N TYR A 48 -4.60 4.59 8.16
CA TYR A 48 -5.26 3.35 7.74
C TYR A 48 -6.38 3.62 6.73
N ARG A 49 -7.25 4.62 6.99
CA ARG A 49 -8.32 5.02 6.07
C ARG A 49 -7.77 5.52 4.73
N TRP A 50 -6.64 6.22 4.73
CA TRP A 50 -5.97 6.64 3.51
C TRP A 50 -5.45 5.44 2.73
N VAL A 51 -4.78 4.49 3.38
CA VAL A 51 -4.28 3.28 2.71
C VAL A 51 -5.40 2.51 2.04
N ILE A 52 -6.50 2.25 2.75
CA ILE A 52 -7.66 1.56 2.17
C ILE A 52 -8.21 2.30 0.94
N CYS A 53 -8.30 3.63 1.02
CA CYS A 53 -8.92 4.43 -0.04
C CYS A 53 -8.01 4.64 -1.26
N TYR A 54 -6.72 4.82 -1.03
CA TYR A 54 -5.78 5.31 -2.05
C TYR A 54 -4.83 4.23 -2.56
N ALA A 55 -4.49 3.19 -1.79
CA ALA A 55 -3.61 2.14 -2.27
C ALA A 55 -4.15 1.41 -3.51
N PRO A 56 -5.45 1.03 -3.59
CA PRO A 56 -5.99 0.42 -4.81
C PRO A 56 -5.95 1.37 -6.02
N LYS A 57 -6.24 2.65 -5.80
CA LYS A 57 -6.22 3.67 -6.87
C LYS A 57 -4.81 3.93 -7.39
N LEU A 58 -3.81 3.90 -6.51
CA LEU A 58 -2.41 3.98 -6.90
C LEU A 58 -2.02 2.74 -7.70
N LEU A 59 -2.41 1.56 -7.24
CA LEU A 59 -2.15 0.30 -7.94
C LEU A 59 -2.76 0.31 -9.35
N ASP A 60 -4.02 0.74 -9.51
CA ASP A 60 -4.68 0.78 -10.82
C ASP A 60 -3.98 1.71 -11.81
N LYS A 61 -3.44 2.84 -11.33
CA LYS A 61 -2.61 3.71 -12.16
C LYS A 61 -1.25 3.10 -12.48
N LEU A 62 -0.63 2.42 -11.51
CA LEU A 62 0.68 1.77 -11.68
C LEU A 62 0.63 0.57 -12.62
N LYS A 63 -0.47 -0.20 -12.62
CA LYS A 63 -0.70 -1.34 -13.54
C LYS A 63 -0.52 -0.96 -15.00
N TRP A 64 -0.86 0.27 -15.37
CA TRP A 64 -0.67 0.75 -16.74
C TRP A 64 0.82 0.88 -17.13
N TYR A 65 1.65 1.32 -16.19
CA TYR A 65 3.10 1.44 -16.37
C TYR A 65 3.83 0.10 -16.23
N TRP A 66 3.28 -0.80 -15.38
CA TRP A 66 3.83 -2.12 -15.10
C TRP A 66 2.99 -3.21 -15.77
N LYS A 67 2.86 -3.15 -17.10
CA LYS A 67 2.38 -4.32 -17.85
C LYS A 67 3.55 -5.30 -17.95
N PRO A 68 3.57 -6.40 -17.17
CA PRO A 68 4.61 -7.39 -17.32
C PRO A 68 4.38 -8.07 -18.67
N THR A 69 5.43 -8.21 -19.47
CA THR A 69 5.41 -9.17 -20.57
C THR A 69 5.36 -10.54 -19.90
N LEU A 70 4.26 -11.27 -20.06
CA LEU A 70 4.14 -12.61 -19.47
C LEU A 70 5.11 -13.53 -20.21
N GLY A 71 6.12 -14.02 -19.51
CA GLY A 71 7.07 -14.99 -20.00
C GLY A 71 6.43 -16.37 -20.19
N TYR A 72 7.10 -17.23 -20.95
CA TYR A 72 6.62 -18.60 -21.23
C TYR A 72 6.65 -19.51 -20.00
N SER A 73 7.37 -19.13 -18.93
CA SER A 73 7.54 -19.93 -17.72
C SER A 73 7.48 -19.07 -16.46
N TRP A 74 6.67 -19.49 -15.49
CA TRP A 74 6.48 -18.83 -14.20
C TRP A 74 6.75 -19.82 -13.06
N ARG A 75 7.21 -19.32 -11.90
CA ARG A 75 7.38 -20.10 -10.67
C ARG A 75 6.31 -19.67 -9.67
N VAL A 76 5.75 -20.64 -8.96
CA VAL A 76 4.77 -20.37 -7.89
C VAL A 76 5.39 -20.66 -6.55
N ASP A 77 5.21 -19.73 -5.63
CA ASP A 77 5.47 -19.92 -4.21
C ASP A 77 4.15 -20.00 -3.45
N GLU A 78 4.01 -21.02 -2.60
CA GLU A 78 2.87 -21.19 -1.69
C GLU A 78 3.31 -20.82 -0.28
N THR A 79 2.67 -19.80 0.30
CA THR A 79 2.94 -19.37 1.66
C THR A 79 1.68 -19.46 2.52
N TYR A 80 1.83 -20.00 3.74
CA TYR A 80 0.76 -20.06 4.72
C TYR A 80 0.71 -18.77 5.54
N VAL A 81 -0.41 -18.04 5.45
CA VAL A 81 -0.57 -16.76 6.15
C VAL A 81 -1.80 -16.79 7.03
N LYS A 82 -1.69 -16.27 8.26
CA LYS A 82 -2.81 -16.20 9.20
C LYS A 82 -3.53 -14.86 9.05
N VAL A 83 -4.73 -14.89 8.46
CA VAL A 83 -5.57 -13.71 8.25
C VAL A 83 -6.73 -13.75 9.24
N LYS A 84 -6.82 -12.74 10.12
CA LYS A 84 -7.85 -12.65 11.18
C LYS A 84 -8.00 -13.95 11.99
N GLY A 85 -6.88 -14.61 12.30
CA GLY A 85 -6.85 -15.85 13.08
C GLY A 85 -7.06 -17.14 12.28
N LYS A 86 -7.46 -17.07 11.00
CA LYS A 86 -7.64 -18.25 10.14
C LYS A 86 -6.43 -18.43 9.21
N TRP A 87 -6.01 -19.66 9.00
CA TRP A 87 -4.98 -19.98 8.00
C TRP A 87 -5.54 -19.80 6.60
N ALA A 88 -4.78 -19.11 5.75
CA ALA A 88 -5.08 -18.88 4.34
C ALA A 88 -3.86 -19.22 3.50
N TYR A 89 -4.11 -19.75 2.31
CA TYR A 89 -3.08 -20.03 1.31
C TYR A 89 -2.85 -18.80 0.46
N LEU A 90 -1.61 -18.31 0.45
CA LEU A 90 -1.18 -17.21 -0.42
C LEU A 90 -0.31 -17.78 -1.54
N TYR A 91 -0.83 -17.75 -2.76
CA TYR A 91 -0.08 -18.12 -3.96
C TYR A 91 0.53 -16.87 -4.60
N ARG A 92 1.84 -16.88 -4.84
CA ARG A 92 2.55 -15.81 -5.54
C ARG A 92 3.22 -16.39 -6.78
N ALA A 93 2.88 -15.86 -7.95
CA ALA A 93 3.56 -16.19 -9.19
C ALA A 93 4.67 -15.17 -9.46
N LEU A 94 5.88 -15.66 -9.71
CA LEU A 94 7.00 -14.88 -10.19
C LEU A 94 7.27 -15.29 -11.63
N ASP A 95 7.29 -14.31 -12.53
CA ASP A 95 7.76 -14.52 -13.88
C ASP A 95 9.28 -14.74 -13.88
N ARG A 96 9.79 -15.40 -14.91
CA ARG A 96 11.23 -15.68 -15.04
C ARG A 96 12.01 -14.46 -15.53
N GLU A 97 11.36 -13.59 -16.30
CA GLU A 97 11.96 -12.37 -16.89
C GLU A 97 11.95 -11.16 -15.95
#